data_AF-Q5FNG6-F1
#
_entry.id   AF-Q5FNG6-F1
#
_cell.length_a   1.000
_cell.length_b   1.000
_cell.length_c   1.000
_cell.angle_alpha   90.00
_cell.angle_beta   90.00
_cell.angle_gamma   90.00
#
_symmetry.space_group_name_H-M   'P 1'
#
loop_
_entity.id
_entity.type
_entity.pdbx_description
1 polymer ?
#
loop_
_entity_poly.entity_id
_entity_poly.type
_entity_poly.pdbx_seq_one_letter_code
_entity_poly.pdbx_strand_id
1 'polypeptide(L)'
;MMKREMSDAELLEICSSGGFQDIEIEEEDHSIILLDVPIQHQSKEYVRLTLSEPTLYDVLGAAQVIGKRPSLQSVYDSQIVLVAKAAGVPQVVIQKLPSRVLDRAVEYVTAFERGARREMNDPEMMDALDLRPEKIMIFREAIQGGGKEFSEMKLREPSVAERRRFKAGEGSGTIEAALRAEMSLVEEISEWHRAALLRLPISKFAEAADYVTGFFIPGPQTGTAFLEN
;
A
#
# COMPACT_ATOMS: atom_id res chain seq x y z
N MET A 1 63.56 -17.07 -19.91
CA MET A 1 62.14 -17.17 -20.29
C MET A 1 61.46 -15.92 -19.76
N MET A 2 61.36 -14.87 -20.58
CA MET A 2 60.82 -13.56 -20.18
C MET A 2 59.30 -13.61 -20.18
N LYS A 3 58.66 -13.18 -19.08
CA LYS A 3 57.21 -13.05 -18.95
C LYS A 3 56.76 -11.90 -19.88
N ARG A 4 55.87 -12.20 -20.82
CA ARG A 4 55.20 -11.18 -21.63
C ARG A 4 54.23 -10.43 -20.72
N GLU A 5 54.48 -9.13 -20.53
CA GLU A 5 53.49 -8.23 -19.94
C GLU A 5 52.40 -7.97 -20.99
N MET A 6 51.14 -8.12 -20.59
CA MET A 6 50.00 -7.84 -21.45
C MET A 6 49.95 -6.34 -21.77
N SER A 7 49.64 -6.02 -23.02
CA SER A 7 49.48 -4.62 -23.44
C SER A 7 48.16 -4.03 -22.94
N ASP A 8 48.12 -2.71 -22.76
CA ASP A 8 46.91 -2.00 -22.34
C ASP A 8 45.70 -2.24 -23.26
N ALA A 9 45.95 -2.54 -24.54
CA ALA A 9 44.91 -2.92 -25.50
C ALA A 9 44.33 -4.32 -25.20
N GLU A 10 45.17 -5.27 -24.80
CA GLU A 10 44.72 -6.61 -24.37
C GLU A 10 43.99 -6.55 -23.01
N LEU A 11 44.36 -5.62 -22.12
CA LEU A 11 43.63 -5.35 -20.86
C LEU A 11 42.26 -4.71 -21.12
N LEU A 12 42.18 -3.77 -22.05
CA LEU A 12 40.92 -3.13 -22.43
C LEU A 12 39.97 -4.12 -23.13
N GLU A 13 40.49 -5.07 -23.90
CA GLU A 13 39.67 -6.08 -24.57
C GLU A 13 38.99 -7.04 -23.57
N ILE A 14 39.67 -7.39 -22.48
CA ILE A 14 39.11 -8.17 -21.37
C ILE A 14 38.00 -7.38 -20.65
N CYS A 15 38.15 -6.05 -20.53
CA CYS A 15 37.11 -5.19 -19.97
C CYS A 15 35.93 -4.98 -20.93
N SER A 16 36.10 -5.12 -22.24
CA SER A 16 35.05 -4.90 -23.24
C SER A 16 34.36 -6.17 -23.76
N SER A 17 34.87 -7.35 -23.42
CA SER A 17 34.29 -8.65 -23.82
C SER A 17 33.56 -9.39 -22.68
N GLY A 18 33.32 -8.72 -21.57
CA GLY A 18 32.17 -9.00 -20.71
C GLY A 18 30.97 -8.30 -21.30
N GLY A 19 30.25 -8.96 -22.20
CA GLY A 19 28.92 -8.54 -22.61
C GLY A 19 28.02 -8.49 -21.36
N PHE A 20 27.97 -7.33 -20.72
CA PHE A 20 26.74 -6.87 -20.11
C PHE A 20 25.79 -6.69 -21.30
N GLN A 21 25.15 -7.80 -21.71
CA GLN A 21 23.75 -7.67 -22.05
C GLN A 21 23.19 -6.87 -20.89
N ASP A 22 22.77 -5.65 -21.19
CA ASP A 22 21.69 -5.03 -20.44
C ASP A 22 20.65 -6.15 -20.31
N ILE A 23 20.67 -6.84 -19.17
CA ILE A 23 19.47 -7.45 -18.67
C ILE A 23 18.66 -6.21 -18.38
N GLU A 24 17.95 -5.72 -19.41
CA GLU A 24 16.61 -5.22 -19.20
C GLU A 24 15.99 -6.30 -18.32
N ILE A 25 16.04 -6.05 -17.01
CA ILE A 25 15.13 -6.69 -16.10
C ILE A 25 13.82 -6.18 -16.67
N GLU A 26 13.20 -6.97 -17.56
CA GLU A 26 11.80 -6.81 -17.87
C GLU A 26 11.19 -6.67 -16.49
N GLU A 27 10.76 -5.46 -16.12
CA GLU A 27 9.97 -5.26 -14.93
C GLU A 27 8.78 -6.19 -15.14
N GLU A 28 8.88 -7.40 -14.57
CA GLU A 28 7.85 -8.42 -14.72
C GLU A 28 6.57 -7.70 -14.29
N ASP A 29 5.63 -7.55 -15.22
CA ASP A 29 4.36 -6.93 -14.91
C ASP A 29 3.63 -7.85 -13.92
N HIS A 30 3.89 -7.61 -12.64
CA HIS A 30 3.39 -8.41 -11.53
C HIS A 30 1.88 -8.25 -11.38
N SER A 31 1.24 -7.36 -12.16
CA SER A 31 -0.22 -7.26 -12.26
C SER A 31 -0.83 -8.49 -12.94
N ILE A 32 -0.09 -9.20 -13.80
CA ILE A 32 -0.59 -10.39 -14.48
C ILE A 32 0.09 -11.64 -13.91
N ILE A 33 -0.73 -12.55 -13.40
CA ILE A 33 -0.29 -13.85 -12.92
C ILE A 33 -0.82 -14.93 -13.87
N LEU A 34 0.07 -15.60 -14.58
CA LEU A 34 -0.27 -16.78 -15.39
C LEU A 34 -0.40 -18.00 -14.49
N LEU A 35 -1.41 -18.83 -14.76
CA LEU A 35 -1.67 -20.06 -14.01
C LEU A 35 -1.18 -21.25 -14.81
N ASP A 36 -0.25 -22.02 -14.22
CA ASP A 36 0.28 -23.25 -14.84
C ASP A 36 -0.83 -24.28 -15.08
N VAL A 37 -1.80 -24.34 -14.15
CA VAL A 37 -2.98 -25.19 -14.24
C VAL A 37 -4.23 -24.29 -14.23
N PRO A 38 -5.06 -24.33 -15.29
CA PRO A 38 -6.28 -23.54 -15.33
C PRO A 38 -7.24 -23.90 -14.19
N ILE A 39 -7.85 -22.88 -13.59
CA ILE A 39 -8.87 -23.06 -12.56
C ILE A 39 -10.25 -23.00 -13.21
N GLN A 40 -11.08 -24.02 -12.95
CA GLN A 40 -12.45 -24.08 -13.45
C GLN A 40 -13.45 -23.68 -12.35
N HIS A 41 -14.36 -22.76 -12.66
CA HIS A 41 -15.46 -22.35 -11.78
C HIS A 41 -16.66 -21.82 -12.58
N GLN A 42 -17.85 -22.39 -12.35
CA GLN A 42 -19.12 -21.98 -12.99
C GLN A 42 -19.03 -21.82 -14.52
N SER A 43 -18.49 -22.83 -15.20
CA SER A 43 -18.28 -22.85 -16.66
C SER A 43 -17.33 -21.78 -17.21
N LYS A 44 -16.59 -21.09 -16.35
CA LYS A 44 -15.50 -20.20 -16.73
C LYS A 44 -14.15 -20.83 -16.36
N GLU A 45 -13.23 -20.75 -17.31
CA GLU A 45 -11.84 -21.12 -17.13
C GLU A 45 -10.99 -19.88 -16.83
N TYR A 46 -10.17 -20.00 -15.80
CA TYR A 46 -9.22 -18.97 -15.40
C TYR A 46 -7.82 -19.50 -15.69
N VAL A 47 -7.18 -18.94 -16.71
CA VAL A 47 -5.79 -19.23 -17.10
C VAL A 47 -4.81 -18.15 -16.62
N ARG A 48 -5.34 -16.99 -16.24
CA ARG A 48 -4.57 -15.87 -15.69
C ARG A 48 -5.42 -15.07 -14.70
N LEU A 49 -4.75 -14.38 -13.78
CA LEU A 49 -5.32 -13.33 -12.95
C LEU A 49 -4.74 -11.99 -13.39
N THR A 50 -5.59 -10.97 -13.50
CA THR A 50 -5.17 -9.58 -13.71
C THR A 50 -5.51 -8.83 -12.44
N LEU A 51 -4.50 -8.39 -11.71
CA LEU A 51 -4.59 -7.66 -10.47
C LEU A 51 -4.62 -6.16 -10.77
N SER A 52 -5.39 -5.44 -9.98
CA SER A 52 -5.44 -3.98 -9.98
C SER A 52 -5.20 -3.48 -8.56
N GLU A 53 -4.86 -2.20 -8.44
CA GLU A 53 -4.79 -1.55 -7.14
C GLU A 53 -6.15 -1.65 -6.43
N PRO A 54 -6.21 -2.19 -5.19
CA PRO A 54 -7.47 -2.28 -4.47
C PRO A 54 -7.97 -0.89 -4.03
N THR A 55 -9.28 -0.74 -3.93
CA THR A 55 -9.87 0.48 -3.36
C THR A 55 -9.88 0.42 -1.83
N LEU A 56 -10.09 1.56 -1.16
CA LEU A 56 -10.32 1.59 0.29
C LEU A 56 -11.49 0.67 0.70
N TYR A 57 -12.56 0.59 -0.09
CA TYR A 57 -13.66 -0.34 0.15
C TYR A 57 -13.20 -1.81 0.15
N ASP A 58 -12.25 -2.16 -0.71
CA ASP A 58 -11.73 -3.51 -0.79
C ASP A 58 -10.89 -3.88 0.42
N VAL A 59 -9.99 -2.98 0.83
CA VAL A 59 -9.15 -3.15 2.02
C VAL A 59 -10.00 -3.20 3.29
N LEU A 60 -11.01 -2.33 3.43
CA LEU A 60 -11.94 -2.38 4.56
C LEU A 60 -12.75 -3.68 4.61
N GLY A 61 -13.18 -4.18 3.44
CA GLY A 61 -13.88 -5.47 3.33
C GLY A 61 -13.00 -6.64 3.75
N ALA A 62 -11.72 -6.63 3.38
CA ALA A 62 -10.74 -7.62 3.82
C ALA A 62 -10.46 -7.52 5.33
N ALA A 63 -10.24 -6.31 5.85
CA ALA A 63 -9.97 -6.08 7.28
C ALA A 63 -11.09 -6.58 8.21
N GLN A 64 -12.35 -6.50 7.77
CA GLN A 64 -13.51 -7.03 8.51
C GLN A 64 -13.43 -8.54 8.75
N VAL A 65 -12.82 -9.29 7.83
CA VAL A 65 -12.69 -10.76 7.92
C VAL A 65 -11.76 -11.17 9.05
N ILE A 66 -10.75 -10.34 9.36
CA ILE A 66 -9.81 -10.59 10.48
C ILE A 66 -10.55 -10.51 11.82
N GLY A 67 -11.47 -9.55 11.96
CA GLY A 67 -12.27 -9.34 13.16
C GLY A 67 -11.45 -8.92 14.39
N LYS A 68 -12.02 -9.13 15.59
CA LYS A 68 -11.43 -8.69 16.88
C LYS A 68 -10.32 -9.58 17.43
N ARG A 69 -10.28 -10.85 17.02
CA ARG A 69 -9.31 -11.83 17.50
C ARG A 69 -8.60 -12.42 16.29
N PRO A 70 -7.53 -11.77 15.81
CA PRO A 70 -6.79 -12.24 14.67
C PRO A 70 -6.25 -13.65 14.93
N SER A 71 -6.48 -14.53 13.96
CA SER A 71 -5.86 -15.84 13.83
C SER A 71 -5.14 -15.92 12.49
N LEU A 72 -4.17 -16.83 12.34
CA LEU A 72 -3.52 -17.06 11.05
C LEU A 72 -4.57 -17.37 9.96
N GLN A 73 -5.60 -18.16 10.29
CA GLN A 73 -6.68 -18.48 9.36
C GLN A 73 -7.42 -17.23 8.90
N SER A 74 -7.87 -16.37 9.82
CA SER A 74 -8.60 -15.15 9.47
C SER A 74 -7.76 -14.14 8.68
N VAL A 75 -6.42 -14.17 8.86
CA VAL A 75 -5.49 -13.36 8.07
C VAL A 75 -5.42 -13.90 6.64
N TYR A 76 -5.28 -15.21 6.45
CA TYR A 76 -5.34 -15.83 5.12
C TYR A 76 -6.69 -15.61 4.43
N ASP A 77 -7.80 -15.72 5.16
CA ASP A 77 -9.13 -15.46 4.61
C ASP A 77 -9.26 -14.00 4.15
N SER A 78 -8.72 -13.04 4.91
CA SER A 78 -8.65 -11.63 4.51
C SER A 78 -7.82 -11.41 3.25
N GLN A 79 -6.65 -12.06 3.14
CA GLN A 79 -5.80 -12.01 1.95
C GLN A 79 -6.53 -12.56 0.71
N ILE A 80 -7.25 -13.68 0.85
CA ILE A 80 -8.08 -14.26 -0.20
C ILE A 80 -9.15 -13.26 -0.66
N VAL A 81 -9.83 -12.60 0.28
CA VAL A 81 -10.85 -11.58 -0.01
C VAL A 81 -10.25 -10.40 -0.77
N LEU A 82 -9.09 -9.91 -0.33
CA LEU A 82 -8.41 -8.77 -0.95
C LEU A 82 -7.99 -9.08 -2.39
N VAL A 83 -7.31 -10.21 -2.59
CA VAL A 83 -6.85 -10.64 -3.93
C VAL A 83 -8.04 -10.90 -4.86
N ALA A 84 -9.12 -11.51 -4.36
CA ALA A 84 -10.32 -11.76 -5.16
C ALA A 84 -10.94 -10.45 -5.68
N LYS A 85 -11.01 -9.42 -4.81
CA LYS A 85 -11.52 -8.09 -5.17
C LYS A 85 -10.61 -7.38 -6.17
N ALA A 86 -9.30 -7.35 -5.90
CA ALA A 86 -8.30 -6.75 -6.79
C ALA A 86 -8.25 -7.42 -8.18
N ALA A 87 -8.53 -8.73 -8.25
CA ALA A 87 -8.56 -9.49 -9.49
C ALA A 87 -9.92 -9.47 -10.21
N GLY A 88 -10.99 -8.99 -9.55
CA GLY A 88 -12.35 -9.08 -10.07
C GLY A 88 -12.85 -10.52 -10.27
N VAL A 89 -12.42 -11.47 -9.41
CA VAL A 89 -12.80 -12.90 -9.50
C VAL A 89 -13.45 -13.41 -8.21
N PRO A 90 -14.22 -14.52 -8.27
CA PRO A 90 -14.78 -15.13 -7.06
C PRO A 90 -13.70 -15.64 -6.10
N GLN A 91 -13.92 -15.53 -4.79
CA GLN A 91 -12.99 -16.02 -3.76
C GLN A 91 -12.69 -17.52 -3.89
N VAL A 92 -13.66 -18.32 -4.34
CA VAL A 92 -13.48 -19.76 -4.60
C VAL A 92 -12.42 -20.04 -5.67
N VAL A 93 -12.19 -19.10 -6.60
CA VAL A 93 -11.08 -19.20 -7.57
C VAL A 93 -9.75 -18.98 -6.87
N ILE A 94 -9.66 -17.96 -6.01
CA ILE A 94 -8.43 -17.65 -5.25
C ILE A 94 -8.07 -18.78 -4.28
N GLN A 95 -9.06 -19.41 -3.63
CA GLN A 95 -8.85 -20.57 -2.74
C GLN A 95 -8.25 -21.80 -3.45
N LYS A 96 -8.34 -21.88 -4.78
CA LYS A 96 -7.78 -22.97 -5.58
C LYS A 96 -6.37 -22.67 -6.09
N LEU A 97 -5.82 -21.48 -5.80
CA LEU A 97 -4.47 -21.12 -6.22
C LEU A 97 -3.42 -21.93 -5.46
N PRO A 98 -2.28 -22.23 -6.10
CA PRO A 98 -1.09 -22.64 -5.36
C PRO A 98 -0.69 -21.55 -4.35
N SER A 99 -0.25 -21.95 -3.15
CA SER A 99 0.09 -20.99 -2.06
C SER A 99 1.09 -19.92 -2.49
N ARG A 100 2.16 -20.31 -3.21
CA ARG A 100 3.16 -19.36 -3.75
C ARG A 100 2.54 -18.30 -4.66
N VAL A 101 1.49 -18.66 -5.41
CA VAL A 101 0.79 -17.74 -6.31
C VAL A 101 -0.06 -16.76 -5.52
N LEU A 102 -0.72 -17.23 -4.47
CA LEU A 102 -1.42 -16.36 -3.52
C LEU A 102 -0.44 -15.37 -2.87
N ASP A 103 0.70 -15.84 -2.37
CA ASP A 103 1.69 -14.98 -1.71
C ASP A 103 2.19 -13.87 -2.64
N ARG A 104 2.50 -14.20 -3.91
CA ARG A 104 2.87 -13.21 -4.94
C ARG A 104 1.75 -12.20 -5.19
N ALA A 105 0.49 -12.66 -5.26
CA ALA A 105 -0.65 -11.78 -5.47
C ALA A 105 -0.89 -10.85 -4.28
N VAL A 106 -0.75 -11.36 -3.05
CA VAL A 106 -0.84 -10.58 -1.81
C VAL A 106 0.23 -9.50 -1.77
N GLU A 107 1.47 -9.86 -2.09
CA GLU A 107 2.59 -8.92 -2.13
C GLU A 107 2.30 -7.78 -3.11
N TYR A 108 1.82 -8.08 -4.32
CA TYR A 108 1.45 -7.07 -5.30
C TYR A 108 0.36 -6.12 -4.78
N VAL A 109 -0.77 -6.65 -4.29
CA VAL A 109 -1.91 -5.80 -3.90
C VAL A 109 -1.64 -4.99 -2.63
N THR A 110 -0.77 -5.47 -1.74
CA THR A 110 -0.42 -4.76 -0.50
C THR A 110 0.72 -3.74 -0.70
N ALA A 111 1.54 -3.90 -1.75
CA ALA A 111 2.62 -2.96 -2.06
C ALA A 111 2.12 -1.53 -2.33
N PHE A 112 0.91 -1.34 -2.87
CA PHE A 112 0.32 -0.02 -3.09
C PHE A 112 0.10 0.77 -1.81
N GLU A 113 -0.46 0.12 -0.78
CA GLU A 113 -0.64 0.75 0.52
C GLU A 113 0.69 0.95 1.23
N ARG A 114 1.52 -0.10 1.25
CA ARG A 114 2.82 -0.08 1.94
C ARG A 114 3.75 0.99 1.36
N GLY A 115 3.83 1.14 0.04
CA GLY A 115 4.66 2.14 -0.63
C GLY A 115 4.13 3.56 -0.52
N ALA A 116 2.86 3.75 -0.16
CA ALA A 116 2.26 5.08 0.06
C ALA A 116 2.29 5.52 1.52
N ARG A 117 2.53 4.59 2.46
CA ARG A 117 2.68 4.88 3.89
C ARG A 117 4.15 5.13 4.23
N ARG A 118 4.39 5.97 5.23
CA ARG A 118 5.73 6.17 5.78
C ARG A 118 6.22 4.91 6.49
N GLU A 119 7.53 4.67 6.43
CA GLU A 119 8.17 3.65 7.26
C GLU A 119 8.43 4.20 8.67
N MET A 120 7.66 3.75 9.66
CA MET A 120 7.76 4.28 11.04
C MET A 120 9.07 3.92 11.76
N ASN A 121 9.85 2.97 11.22
CA ASN A 121 11.09 2.48 11.83
C ASN A 121 12.35 3.09 11.21
N ASP A 122 12.21 3.94 10.20
CA ASP A 122 13.32 4.61 9.53
C ASP A 122 13.46 6.05 10.09
N PRO A 123 14.54 6.35 10.85
CA PRO A 123 14.80 7.70 11.35
C PRO A 123 14.97 8.74 10.25
N GLU A 124 15.42 8.37 9.04
CA GLU A 124 15.61 9.33 7.94
C GLU A 124 14.27 9.76 7.31
N MET A 125 13.29 8.86 7.31
CA MET A 125 11.92 9.14 6.85
C MET A 125 11.13 10.05 7.81
N MET A 126 11.56 10.16 9.07
CA MET A 126 10.95 11.10 10.04
C MET A 126 11.18 12.56 9.66
N ASP A 127 12.33 12.87 9.05
CA ASP A 127 12.64 14.21 8.56
C ASP A 127 11.97 14.50 7.20
N ALA A 128 11.48 13.46 6.51
CA ALA A 128 10.74 13.55 5.25
C ALA A 128 9.23 13.77 5.43
N LEU A 129 8.74 13.92 6.66
CA LEU A 129 7.31 14.17 6.92
C LEU A 129 6.85 15.47 6.27
N ASP A 130 5.82 15.36 5.43
CA ASP A 130 5.13 16.53 4.89
C ASP A 130 4.25 17.17 5.96
N LEU A 131 4.83 18.11 6.72
CA LEU A 131 4.15 18.88 7.75
C LEU A 131 3.75 20.29 7.26
N ARG A 132 3.62 20.49 5.95
CA ARG A 132 3.10 21.76 5.42
C ARG A 132 1.66 21.97 5.93
N PRO A 133 1.24 23.22 6.21
CA PRO A 133 -0.10 23.48 6.76
C PRO A 133 -1.26 23.00 5.88
N GLU A 134 -1.03 22.91 4.57
CA GLU A 134 -1.99 22.45 3.58
C GLU A 134 -1.29 21.53 2.56
N LYS A 135 -2.00 20.48 2.14
CA LYS A 135 -1.62 19.59 1.04
C LYS A 135 -2.79 19.46 0.07
N ILE A 136 -2.51 19.61 -1.22
CA ILE A 136 -3.50 19.44 -2.28
C ILE A 136 -3.14 18.19 -3.09
N MET A 137 -4.07 17.25 -3.20
CA MET A 137 -3.95 16.06 -4.02
C MET A 137 -4.88 16.18 -5.24
N ILE A 138 -4.30 16.04 -6.43
CA ILE A 138 -5.03 16.14 -7.70
C ILE A 138 -5.22 14.74 -8.28
N PHE A 139 -6.45 14.44 -8.66
CA PHE A 139 -6.84 13.17 -9.26
C PHE A 139 -7.08 13.37 -10.75
N ARG A 140 -6.39 12.57 -11.58
CA ARG A 140 -6.54 12.62 -13.04
C ARG A 140 -7.96 12.21 -13.47
N GLU A 141 -8.50 11.21 -12.80
CA GLU A 141 -9.87 10.74 -12.98
C GLU A 141 -10.72 11.19 -11.78
N ALA A 142 -11.86 11.83 -12.05
CA ALA A 142 -12.74 12.30 -11.01
C ALA A 142 -13.43 11.12 -10.30
N ILE A 143 -13.42 11.15 -8.97
CA ILE A 143 -14.00 10.11 -8.11
C ILE A 143 -15.44 10.47 -7.80
N GLN A 144 -16.35 9.52 -7.99
CA GLN A 144 -17.78 9.72 -7.75
C GLN A 144 -18.17 9.42 -6.30
N GLY A 145 -18.99 10.26 -5.68
CA GLY A 145 -19.57 9.96 -4.36
C GLY A 145 -20.64 10.94 -3.92
N GLY A 146 -21.71 10.44 -3.30
CA GLY A 146 -22.77 11.31 -2.76
C GLY A 146 -23.45 12.21 -3.80
N GLY A 147 -23.49 11.79 -5.07
CA GLY A 147 -24.05 12.57 -6.18
C GLY A 147 -23.13 13.70 -6.69
N LYS A 148 -21.85 13.71 -6.33
CA LYS A 148 -20.85 14.68 -6.76
C LYS A 148 -19.61 13.97 -7.32
N GLU A 149 -18.86 14.70 -8.13
CA GLU A 149 -17.55 14.29 -8.64
C GLU A 149 -16.46 15.05 -7.86
N PHE A 150 -15.36 14.35 -7.54
CA PHE A 150 -14.25 14.89 -6.79
C PHE A 150 -12.94 14.67 -7.55
N SER A 151 -12.24 15.74 -7.90
CA SER A 151 -10.95 15.70 -8.61
C SER A 151 -9.80 16.34 -7.82
N GLU A 152 -10.10 17.04 -6.73
CA GLU A 152 -9.13 17.74 -5.90
C GLU A 152 -9.46 17.51 -4.42
N MET A 153 -8.47 17.03 -3.66
CA MET A 153 -8.57 16.85 -2.21
C MET A 153 -7.64 17.84 -1.53
N LYS A 154 -8.21 18.73 -0.74
CA LYS A 154 -7.45 19.65 0.11
C LYS A 154 -7.39 19.07 1.51
N LEU A 155 -6.19 18.97 2.05
CA LEU A 155 -5.93 18.49 3.40
C LEU A 155 -5.24 19.60 4.17
N ARG A 156 -5.57 19.70 5.46
CA ARG A 156 -4.93 20.61 6.41
C ARG A 156 -4.47 19.85 7.64
N GLU A 157 -3.67 20.52 8.48
CA GLU A 157 -3.35 20.02 9.81
C GLU A 157 -4.65 19.71 10.62
N PRO A 158 -4.73 18.52 11.28
CA PRO A 158 -5.83 18.20 12.17
C PRO A 158 -5.81 19.03 13.46
N SER A 159 -6.98 19.45 13.90
CA SER A 159 -7.20 20.01 15.22
C SER A 159 -7.07 18.95 16.33
N VAL A 160 -6.86 19.40 17.56
CA VAL A 160 -6.83 18.52 18.74
C VAL A 160 -8.14 17.73 18.91
N ALA A 161 -9.29 18.33 18.56
CA ALA A 161 -10.59 17.67 18.63
C ALA A 161 -10.74 16.51 17.62
N GLU A 162 -10.22 16.70 16.41
CA GLU A 162 -10.14 15.67 15.36
C GLU A 162 -9.18 14.56 15.78
N ARG A 163 -7.97 14.89 16.27
CA ARG A 163 -7.00 13.93 16.82
C ARG A 163 -7.60 13.08 17.94
N ARG A 164 -8.35 13.69 18.87
CA ARG A 164 -8.99 12.98 19.98
C ARG A 164 -10.03 11.97 19.48
N ARG A 165 -10.85 12.34 18.49
CA ARG A 165 -11.84 11.43 17.88
C ARG A 165 -11.18 10.29 17.13
N PHE A 166 -10.12 10.59 16.38
CA PHE A 166 -9.29 9.57 15.73
C PHE A 166 -8.78 8.54 16.75
N LYS A 167 -8.15 9.00 17.84
CA LYS A 167 -7.64 8.11 18.89
C LYS A 167 -8.73 7.31 19.61
N ALA A 168 -9.91 7.89 19.79
CA ALA A 168 -11.06 7.17 20.33
C ALA A 168 -11.55 6.06 19.38
N GLY A 169 -11.54 6.31 18.06
CA GLY A 169 -11.91 5.34 17.03
C GLY A 169 -10.94 4.16 16.93
N GLU A 170 -9.62 4.44 16.98
CA GLU A 170 -8.59 3.39 17.01
C GLU A 170 -8.66 2.51 18.27
N GLY A 171 -9.22 3.03 19.37
CA GLY A 171 -9.19 2.38 20.70
C GLY A 171 -9.81 0.99 20.79
N SER A 172 -10.54 0.54 19.77
CA SER A 172 -11.05 -0.85 19.71
C SER A 172 -9.99 -1.89 19.31
N GLY A 173 -8.81 -1.46 18.83
CA GLY A 173 -7.64 -2.31 18.60
C GLY A 173 -7.74 -3.26 17.41
N THR A 174 -8.71 -3.07 16.51
CA THR A 174 -8.81 -3.86 15.27
C THR A 174 -8.26 -3.09 14.07
N ILE A 175 -7.77 -3.82 13.07
CA ILE A 175 -7.29 -3.24 11.80
C ILE A 175 -8.42 -2.48 11.11
N GLU A 176 -9.64 -3.05 11.09
CA GLU A 176 -10.82 -2.40 10.55
C GLU A 176 -11.10 -1.06 11.24
N ALA A 177 -11.02 -1.01 12.58
CA ALA A 177 -11.31 0.20 13.31
C ALA A 177 -10.26 1.29 13.09
N ALA A 178 -8.98 0.92 12.98
CA ALA A 178 -7.92 1.85 12.61
C ALA A 178 -8.20 2.47 11.24
N LEU A 179 -8.48 1.66 10.21
CA LEU A 179 -8.82 2.15 8.87
C LEU A 179 -10.08 3.02 8.87
N ARG A 180 -11.10 2.68 9.66
CA ARG A 180 -12.31 3.51 9.79
C ARG A 180 -12.04 4.83 10.50
N ALA A 181 -11.14 4.85 11.48
CA ALA A 181 -10.72 6.07 12.16
C ALA A 181 -9.95 6.99 11.19
N GLU A 182 -9.01 6.43 10.42
CA GLU A 182 -8.31 7.15 9.34
C GLU A 182 -9.30 7.72 8.31
N MET A 183 -10.24 6.90 7.84
CA MET A 183 -11.26 7.34 6.88
C MET A 183 -12.11 8.47 7.43
N SER A 184 -12.51 8.39 8.70
CA SER A 184 -13.30 9.45 9.34
C SER A 184 -12.50 10.76 9.49
N LEU A 185 -11.20 10.65 9.77
CA LEU A 185 -10.30 11.81 9.87
C LEU A 185 -10.11 12.48 8.51
N VAL A 186 -9.85 11.69 7.46
CA VAL A 186 -9.72 12.20 6.09
C VAL A 186 -11.05 12.80 5.61
N GLU A 187 -12.19 12.16 5.89
CA GLU A 187 -13.53 12.66 5.58
C GLU A 187 -13.77 14.05 6.18
N GLU A 188 -13.44 14.21 7.47
CA GLU A 188 -13.68 15.47 8.17
C GLU A 188 -12.76 16.60 7.70
N ILE A 189 -11.49 16.29 7.39
CA ILE A 189 -10.51 17.30 6.98
C ILE A 189 -10.70 17.70 5.51
N SER A 190 -10.96 16.73 4.64
CA SER A 190 -11.10 16.98 3.20
C SER A 190 -12.49 17.43 2.77
N GLU A 191 -13.49 17.23 3.63
CA GLU A 191 -14.92 17.40 3.31
C GLU A 191 -15.42 16.51 2.15
N TRP A 192 -14.63 15.51 1.74
CA TRP A 192 -15.04 14.53 0.75
C TRP A 192 -16.11 13.60 1.31
N HIS A 193 -17.13 13.33 0.51
CA HIS A 193 -18.20 12.42 0.92
C HIS A 193 -17.64 11.00 1.12
N ARG A 194 -18.02 10.29 2.19
CA ARG A 194 -17.58 8.91 2.49
C ARG A 194 -17.59 7.95 1.30
N ALA A 195 -18.65 7.99 0.49
CA ALA A 195 -18.77 7.15 -0.69
C ALA A 195 -17.69 7.41 -1.76
N ALA A 196 -17.17 8.64 -1.86
CA ALA A 196 -16.02 8.95 -2.71
C ALA A 196 -14.74 8.37 -2.11
N LEU A 197 -14.53 8.54 -0.80
CA LEU A 197 -13.36 7.97 -0.10
C LEU A 197 -13.27 6.45 -0.26
N LEU A 198 -14.40 5.75 -0.14
CA LEU A 198 -14.45 4.30 -0.32
C LEU A 198 -14.03 3.83 -1.73
N ARG A 199 -14.16 4.69 -2.74
CA ARG A 199 -13.75 4.41 -4.12
C ARG A 199 -12.32 4.83 -4.41
N LEU A 200 -11.63 5.48 -3.48
CA LEU A 200 -10.25 5.87 -3.70
C LEU A 200 -9.36 4.64 -3.87
N PRO A 201 -8.39 4.69 -4.80
CA PRO A 201 -7.27 3.77 -4.81
C PRO A 201 -6.56 3.81 -3.44
N ILE A 202 -6.17 2.64 -2.92
CA ILE A 202 -5.64 2.55 -1.55
C ILE A 202 -4.37 3.39 -1.37
N SER A 203 -3.51 3.51 -2.37
CA SER A 203 -2.29 4.34 -2.33
C SER A 203 -2.64 5.81 -2.09
N LYS A 204 -3.69 6.32 -2.74
CA LYS A 204 -4.15 7.70 -2.57
C LYS A 204 -4.82 7.93 -1.23
N PHE A 205 -5.59 6.96 -0.76
CA PHE A 205 -6.12 7.03 0.60
C PHE A 205 -5.00 7.00 1.64
N ALA A 206 -4.04 6.09 1.48
CA ALA A 206 -2.89 5.93 2.37
C ALA A 206 -2.03 7.20 2.40
N GLU A 207 -1.75 7.82 1.25
CA GLU A 207 -1.02 9.09 1.17
C GLU A 207 -1.75 10.22 1.93
N ALA A 208 -3.08 10.29 1.81
CA ALA A 208 -3.89 11.28 2.53
C ALA A 208 -3.92 11.01 4.04
N ALA A 209 -4.14 9.74 4.43
CA ALA A 209 -4.15 9.29 5.81
C ALA A 209 -2.78 9.49 6.48
N ASP A 210 -1.70 9.22 5.76
CA ASP A 210 -0.32 9.42 6.22
C ASP A 210 -0.09 10.90 6.50
N TYR A 211 -0.39 11.79 5.56
CA TYR A 211 -0.26 13.24 5.77
C TYR A 211 -0.99 13.71 7.03
N VAL A 212 -2.28 13.38 7.19
CA VAL A 212 -3.05 13.87 8.36
C VAL A 212 -2.59 13.24 9.67
N THR A 213 -2.12 11.99 9.66
CA THR A 213 -1.62 11.33 10.87
C THR A 213 -0.16 11.67 11.20
N GLY A 214 0.59 12.24 10.25
CA GLY A 214 1.99 12.66 10.44
C GLY A 214 2.14 13.69 11.56
N PHE A 215 1.18 14.60 11.69
CA PHE A 215 1.11 15.59 12.78
C PHE A 215 0.93 14.99 14.18
N PHE A 216 0.63 13.69 14.29
CA PHE A 216 0.46 13.02 15.59
C PHE A 216 1.77 12.48 16.15
N ILE A 217 2.81 12.40 15.34
CA ILE A 217 4.10 11.87 15.78
C ILE A 217 4.75 12.93 16.67
N PRO A 218 5.06 12.61 17.94
CA PRO A 218 5.77 13.54 18.80
C PRO A 218 7.13 13.86 18.17
N GLY A 219 7.48 15.14 18.09
CA GLY A 219 8.83 15.55 17.73
C GLY A 219 9.87 14.99 18.72
N PRO A 220 11.17 15.08 18.39
CA PRO A 220 12.23 14.63 19.29
C PRO A 220 12.00 15.20 20.69
N GLN A 221 12.06 14.35 21.71
CA GLN A 221 11.93 14.77 23.10
C GLN A 221 13.10 15.67 23.46
N THR A 222 13.00 16.97 23.18
CA THR A 222 13.96 17.96 23.68
C THR A 222 13.59 18.25 25.13
N GLY A 223 14.11 17.40 26.01
CA GLY A 223 14.01 17.56 27.44
C GLY A 223 14.97 16.59 28.10
N THR A 224 16.16 17.07 28.46
CA THR A 224 16.88 16.51 29.60
C THR A 224 15.99 16.74 30.82
N ALA A 225 15.05 15.82 31.05
CA ALA A 225 14.45 15.66 32.35
C ALA A 225 15.63 15.34 33.27
N PHE A 226 16.06 16.34 34.01
CA PHE A 226 17.04 16.22 35.07
C PHE A 226 16.67 14.97 35.89
N LEU A 227 17.59 14.01 35.92
CA LEU A 227 17.60 12.96 36.92
C LEU A 227 17.81 13.66 38.26
N GLU A 228 16.73 14.08 38.90
CA GLU A 228 16.76 14.41 40.33
C GLU A 228 16.46 13.14 41.12
N ASN A 229 17.55 12.65 41.72
CA ASN A 229 17.74 11.69 42.82
C ASN A 229 16.50 11.04 43.45
#